data_AF-A0A2C5ZZ77-F1
#
_entry.id   AF-A0A2C5ZZ77-F1
#
_cell.length_a   1.000
_cell.length_b   1.000
_cell.length_c   1.000
_cell.angle_alpha   90.00
_cell.angle_beta   90.00
_cell.angle_gamma   90.00
#
_symmetry.space_group_name_H-M   'P 1'
#
loop_
_entity.id
_entity.type
_entity.pdbx_description
1 polymer ?
#
loop_
_entity_poly.entity_id
_entity_poly.type
_entity_poly.pdbx_seq_one_letter_code
_entity_poly.pdbx_strand_id
1 'polypeptide(L)'
;MAADDDSSDLSSLSSLSPVPSDDDLDEVAAPALPEAKPGILRFFPKLSEQPPKQASPPPRRRSPSPPHEYVLADNPDIAFIVMFRSRFSDAFPKSLAHFGPQELERDVVDSLPGDRVEHFLCALLGLLLNRKQDVKPGHYGRALEDAIASHKNQWPSAWEDKSPLSGGATFNSMAPAERLTLLRTLIIWSMASSETVKSLINQSYKMNRQEDDYGQPRSVQPWGSDSDRRRYFLVEGQDDTHFRVYRESNPAGMKRTWWSVAGTIDELKILAQKLEAKDGGKKAKALSQKILSVIPRFEAGEEVSFDQTELSPRRHRPHP
;
A
#
# COMPACT_ATOMS: atom_id res chain seq x y z
N MET A 1 -6.71 -12.74 -66.90
CA MET A 1 -7.45 -13.88 -67.49
C MET A 1 -7.69 -14.85 -66.35
N ALA A 2 -8.86 -14.75 -65.71
CA ALA A 2 -10.05 -15.62 -65.89
C ALA A 2 -9.87 -16.92 -65.07
N ALA A 3 -10.53 -17.06 -63.89
CA ALA A 3 -11.92 -17.51 -63.65
C ALA A 3 -11.98 -19.06 -63.66
N ASP A 4 -12.61 -19.83 -62.75
CA ASP A 4 -13.80 -19.73 -61.88
C ASP A 4 -13.53 -20.55 -60.58
N ASP A 5 -14.01 -20.23 -59.36
CA ASP A 5 -15.38 -20.20 -58.80
C ASP A 5 -16.08 -21.58 -58.72
N ASP A 6 -16.16 -22.14 -57.51
CA ASP A 6 -17.33 -22.92 -57.09
C ASP A 6 -17.60 -22.71 -55.59
N SER A 7 -18.88 -22.47 -55.32
CA SER A 7 -19.47 -21.91 -54.12
C SER A 7 -20.34 -22.96 -53.45
N SER A 8 -20.33 -23.01 -52.11
CA SER A 8 -21.43 -23.42 -51.23
C SER A 8 -20.92 -23.45 -49.78
N ASP A 9 -21.64 -23.15 -48.71
CA ASP A 9 -22.75 -22.26 -48.42
C ASP A 9 -22.96 -22.44 -46.89
N LEU A 10 -23.19 -21.34 -46.17
CA LEU A 10 -24.02 -21.25 -44.95
C LEU A 10 -23.60 -22.02 -43.68
N SER A 11 -23.16 -21.29 -42.66
CA SER A 11 -23.88 -21.19 -41.37
C SER A 11 -23.29 -20.09 -40.48
N SER A 12 -23.98 -18.95 -40.48
CA SER A 12 -23.85 -17.89 -39.48
C SER A 12 -24.38 -18.37 -38.14
N LEU A 13 -23.58 -18.38 -37.08
CA LEU A 13 -24.08 -18.28 -35.71
C LEU A 13 -23.13 -17.46 -34.84
N SER A 14 -23.65 -16.32 -34.37
CA SER A 14 -23.16 -15.57 -33.23
C SER A 14 -22.79 -16.48 -32.06
N SER A 15 -21.65 -16.23 -31.44
CA SER A 15 -21.42 -16.56 -30.03
C SER A 15 -20.41 -15.58 -29.45
N LEU A 16 -20.94 -14.41 -29.11
CA LEU A 16 -20.34 -13.53 -28.10
C LEU A 16 -20.23 -14.36 -26.82
N SER A 17 -19.00 -14.62 -26.37
CA SER A 17 -18.76 -15.31 -25.11
C SER A 17 -19.40 -14.54 -23.95
N PRO A 18 -20.15 -15.20 -23.06
CA PRO A 18 -20.83 -14.53 -21.98
C PRO A 18 -19.83 -14.05 -20.91
N VAL A 19 -20.10 -12.85 -20.42
CA VAL A 19 -19.51 -12.27 -19.20
C VAL A 19 -19.80 -13.22 -18.03
N PRO A 20 -18.81 -13.58 -17.18
CA PRO A 20 -19.11 -14.30 -15.95
C PRO A 20 -19.94 -13.39 -15.03
N SER A 21 -21.18 -13.79 -14.76
CA SER A 21 -22.04 -13.13 -13.80
C SER A 21 -21.42 -13.23 -12.40
N ASP A 22 -21.18 -12.06 -11.81
CA ASP A 22 -20.73 -11.85 -10.45
C ASP A 22 -21.95 -12.02 -9.51
N ASP A 23 -22.31 -13.28 -9.23
CA ASP A 23 -23.35 -13.67 -8.27
C ASP A 23 -22.70 -14.50 -7.14
N ASP A 24 -21.83 -13.88 -6.35
CA ASP A 24 -21.53 -14.33 -4.99
C ASP A 24 -22.37 -13.49 -4.01
N LEU A 25 -23.69 -13.71 -4.06
CA LEU A 25 -24.59 -13.34 -2.98
C LEU A 25 -24.44 -14.40 -1.88
N ASP A 26 -23.78 -14.01 -0.78
CA ASP A 26 -23.79 -14.73 0.49
C ASP A 26 -25.25 -14.88 0.98
N GLU A 27 -25.97 -15.89 0.49
CA GLU A 27 -27.06 -16.53 1.20
C GLU A 27 -26.45 -17.27 2.39
N VAL A 28 -26.33 -16.57 3.51
CA VAL A 28 -26.17 -17.22 4.82
C VAL A 28 -27.50 -17.94 5.10
N ALA A 29 -27.60 -19.18 4.59
CA ALA A 29 -28.59 -20.13 5.02
C ALA A 29 -28.51 -20.25 6.54
N ALA A 30 -29.62 -19.92 7.21
CA ALA A 30 -29.78 -20.18 8.63
C ALA A 30 -29.54 -21.69 8.87
N PRO A 31 -28.62 -22.09 9.77
CA PRO A 31 -28.51 -23.50 10.11
C PRO A 31 -29.82 -23.92 10.79
N ALA A 32 -30.48 -24.91 10.19
CA ALA A 32 -31.61 -25.59 10.79
C ALA A 32 -31.22 -26.07 12.20
N LEU A 33 -31.93 -25.58 13.20
CA LEU A 33 -31.77 -25.95 14.60
C LEU A 33 -32.00 -27.47 14.75
N PRO A 34 -31.06 -28.26 15.27
CA PRO A 34 -31.37 -29.61 15.72
C PRO A 34 -32.23 -29.53 16.99
N GLU A 35 -33.31 -30.32 17.01
CA GLU A 35 -34.26 -30.40 18.13
C GLU A 35 -33.56 -30.51 19.49
N ALA A 36 -33.84 -29.53 20.36
CA ALA A 36 -33.24 -29.45 21.68
C ALA A 36 -33.78 -30.56 22.59
N LYS A 37 -32.89 -31.44 23.07
CA LYS A 37 -33.17 -32.39 24.15
C LYS A 37 -33.52 -31.62 25.44
N PRO A 38 -34.57 -32.02 26.21
CA PRO A 38 -35.03 -31.26 27.37
C PRO A 38 -34.16 -31.59 28.58
N GLY A 39 -33.00 -30.95 28.70
CA GLY A 39 -31.99 -31.36 29.68
C GLY A 39 -31.41 -30.31 30.63
N ILE A 40 -31.45 -29.02 30.32
CA ILE A 40 -30.63 -28.04 31.08
C ILE A 40 -31.32 -26.72 31.46
N LEU A 41 -32.61 -26.56 31.14
CA LEU A 41 -33.42 -25.40 31.56
C LEU A 41 -33.95 -25.54 33.00
N ARG A 42 -33.07 -25.86 33.96
CA ARG A 42 -33.42 -25.83 35.39
C ARG A 42 -32.50 -24.99 36.28
N PHE A 43 -31.52 -24.29 35.72
CA PHE A 43 -30.50 -23.59 36.51
C PHE A 43 -30.46 -22.06 36.40
N PHE A 44 -31.42 -21.41 35.74
CA PHE A 44 -31.48 -19.94 35.72
C PHE A 44 -32.88 -19.42 36.07
N PRO A 45 -33.18 -19.20 37.35
CA PRO A 45 -34.36 -18.45 37.75
C PRO A 45 -34.08 -16.95 37.67
N LYS A 46 -34.87 -16.26 36.82
CA LYS A 46 -35.19 -14.82 36.87
C LYS A 46 -34.06 -13.83 36.54
N LEU A 47 -33.97 -13.47 35.26
CA LEU A 47 -33.56 -12.12 34.84
C LEU A 47 -34.68 -11.51 33.99
N SER A 48 -35.42 -10.62 34.63
CA SER A 48 -36.26 -9.53 34.13
C SER A 48 -36.53 -9.46 32.62
N GLU A 49 -37.82 -9.51 32.29
CA GLU A 49 -38.42 -9.03 31.05
C GLU A 49 -37.90 -7.63 30.70
N GLN A 50 -36.97 -7.55 29.73
CA GLN A 50 -36.73 -6.32 29.00
C GLN A 50 -37.70 -6.26 27.82
N PRO A 51 -38.31 -5.10 27.53
CA PRO A 51 -39.16 -4.94 26.36
C PRO A 51 -38.37 -5.27 25.09
N PRO A 52 -39.01 -5.87 24.07
CA PRO A 52 -38.33 -6.30 22.86
C PRO A 52 -37.62 -5.12 22.22
N LYS A 53 -36.28 -5.23 22.06
CA LYS A 53 -35.48 -4.29 21.28
C LYS A 53 -36.15 -4.14 19.91
N GLN A 54 -36.62 -2.94 19.60
CA GLN A 54 -37.08 -2.60 18.26
C GLN A 54 -35.98 -3.00 17.26
N ALA A 55 -36.38 -3.76 16.24
CA ALA A 55 -35.47 -4.20 15.19
C ALA A 55 -34.77 -2.96 14.62
N SER A 56 -33.45 -2.89 14.79
CA SER A 56 -32.65 -1.81 14.22
C SER A 56 -32.85 -1.82 12.71
N PRO A 57 -32.97 -0.64 12.06
CA PRO A 57 -33.17 -0.57 10.62
C PRO A 57 -32.08 -1.37 9.89
N PRO A 58 -32.39 -2.01 8.75
CA PRO A 58 -31.45 -2.85 8.03
C PRO A 58 -30.19 -2.04 7.69
N PRO A 59 -29.00 -2.67 7.73
CA PRO A 59 -27.75 -2.01 7.37
C PRO A 59 -27.90 -1.30 6.03
N ARG A 60 -27.50 -0.01 5.96
CA ARG A 60 -27.52 0.75 4.72
C ARG A 60 -26.89 -0.08 3.62
N ARG A 61 -27.67 -0.44 2.58
CA ARG A 61 -27.13 -1.07 1.38
C ARG A 61 -26.18 -0.08 0.73
N ARG A 62 -24.96 -0.56 0.46
CA ARG A 62 -23.86 0.23 -0.08
C ARG A 62 -24.27 0.75 -1.46
N SER A 63 -24.14 2.05 -1.71
CA SER A 63 -24.01 2.50 -3.09
C SER A 63 -22.63 2.04 -3.59
N PRO A 64 -22.53 1.41 -4.78
CA PRO A 64 -21.24 1.04 -5.33
C PRO A 64 -20.35 2.28 -5.38
N SER A 65 -19.08 2.13 -5.00
CA SER A 65 -18.12 3.22 -5.20
C SER A 65 -18.09 3.54 -6.70
N PRO A 66 -17.96 4.81 -7.10
CA PRO A 66 -17.74 5.16 -8.49
C PRO A 66 -16.61 4.28 -9.07
N PRO A 67 -16.69 3.84 -10.33
CA PRO A 67 -15.63 3.07 -10.96
C PRO A 67 -14.30 3.82 -10.82
N HIS A 68 -13.36 3.25 -10.07
CA HIS A 68 -12.03 3.79 -9.91
C HIS A 68 -11.12 3.06 -10.89
N GLU A 69 -10.57 3.79 -11.86
CA GLU A 69 -9.55 3.24 -12.75
C GLU A 69 -8.24 3.11 -11.99
N TYR A 70 -7.66 1.91 -12.01
CA TYR A 70 -6.41 1.66 -11.30
C TYR A 70 -5.28 2.49 -11.91
N VAL A 71 -4.62 3.28 -11.07
CA VAL A 71 -3.42 4.03 -11.42
C VAL A 71 -2.23 3.54 -10.59
N LEU A 72 -1.00 3.82 -11.04
CA LEU A 72 0.20 3.38 -10.32
C LEU A 72 0.22 3.88 -8.85
N ALA A 73 -0.34 5.07 -8.59
CA ALA A 73 -0.49 5.62 -7.24
C ALA A 73 -1.27 4.70 -6.27
N ASP A 74 -2.14 3.81 -6.78
CA ASP A 74 -2.88 2.82 -5.99
C ASP A 74 -2.04 1.60 -5.61
N ASN A 75 -0.85 1.43 -6.19
CA ASN A 75 0.01 0.31 -5.88
C ASN A 75 0.43 0.36 -4.39
N PRO A 76 0.04 -0.64 -3.57
CA PRO A 76 0.35 -0.65 -2.14
C PRO A 76 1.85 -0.74 -1.86
N ASP A 77 2.65 -1.17 -2.82
CA ASP A 77 4.10 -1.27 -2.68
C ASP A 77 4.73 0.12 -2.47
N ILE A 78 4.18 1.18 -3.07
CA ILE A 78 4.62 2.57 -2.85
C ILE A 78 4.48 2.92 -1.37
N ALA A 79 3.28 2.70 -0.81
CA ALA A 79 3.01 2.97 0.59
C ALA A 79 3.95 2.16 1.49
N PHE A 80 4.09 0.87 1.22
CA PHE A 80 4.95 -0.02 2.00
C PHE A 80 6.41 0.43 2.02
N ILE A 81 6.97 0.76 0.85
CA ILE A 81 8.36 1.20 0.70
C ILE A 81 8.61 2.51 1.46
N VAL A 82 7.73 3.51 1.27
CA VAL A 82 7.86 4.83 1.94
C VAL A 82 7.76 4.67 3.45
N MET A 83 6.79 3.89 3.94
CA MET A 83 6.62 3.64 5.37
C MET A 83 7.85 2.95 5.97
N PHE A 84 8.42 1.97 5.28
CA PHE A 84 9.67 1.33 5.72
C PHE A 84 10.83 2.32 5.77
N ARG A 85 11.06 3.08 4.68
CA ARG A 85 12.13 4.08 4.59
C ARG A 85 12.03 5.13 5.69
N SER A 86 10.81 5.54 6.05
CA SER A 86 10.54 6.52 7.11
C SER A 86 10.77 5.93 8.50
N ARG A 87 10.24 4.73 8.79
CA ARG A 87 10.32 4.08 10.12
C ARG A 87 11.69 3.50 10.47
N PHE A 88 12.50 3.20 9.46
CA PHE A 88 13.86 2.68 9.61
C PHE A 88 14.90 3.66 9.05
N SER A 89 14.61 4.95 9.10
CA SER A 89 15.51 5.98 8.57
C SER A 89 16.91 5.95 9.16
N ASP A 90 17.03 5.54 10.42
CA ASP A 90 18.27 5.36 11.17
C ASP A 90 19.04 4.07 10.83
N ALA A 91 18.44 3.14 10.06
CA ALA A 91 19.13 1.98 9.51
C ALA A 91 19.96 2.32 8.25
N PHE A 92 19.76 3.51 7.69
CA PHE A 92 20.36 3.94 6.43
C PHE A 92 21.43 5.01 6.63
N PRO A 93 22.34 5.19 5.65
CA PRO A 93 23.28 6.31 5.66
C PRO A 93 22.54 7.66 5.72
N LYS A 94 23.03 8.60 6.53
CA LYS A 94 22.43 9.95 6.66
C LYS A 94 22.44 10.76 5.37
N SER A 95 23.32 10.42 4.42
CA SER A 95 23.38 11.02 3.10
C SER A 95 22.30 10.51 2.14
N LEU A 96 21.59 9.43 2.50
CA LEU A 96 20.54 8.87 1.66
C LEU A 96 19.31 9.77 1.70
N ALA A 97 18.92 10.32 0.54
CA ALA A 97 17.76 11.18 0.44
C ALA A 97 16.48 10.52 1.00
N HIS A 98 15.63 11.35 1.60
CA HIS A 98 14.27 10.99 1.95
C HIS A 98 13.35 11.13 0.73
N PHE A 99 12.23 10.42 0.74
CA PHE A 99 11.22 10.51 -0.30
C PHE A 99 9.84 10.17 0.24
N GLY A 100 8.84 10.84 -0.32
CA GLY A 100 7.43 10.51 -0.16
C GLY A 100 6.92 9.61 -1.30
N PRO A 101 5.60 9.35 -1.33
CA PRO A 101 4.97 8.52 -2.36
C PRO A 101 5.14 9.08 -3.78
N GLN A 102 5.00 10.39 -3.96
CA GLN A 102 5.10 11.08 -5.25
C GLN A 102 6.54 11.06 -5.79
N GLU A 103 7.51 11.31 -4.92
CA GLU A 103 8.93 11.18 -5.26
C GLU A 103 9.26 9.78 -5.75
N LEU A 104 8.82 8.74 -5.02
CA LEU A 104 9.09 7.35 -5.37
C LEU A 104 8.41 6.99 -6.69
N GLU A 105 7.15 7.38 -6.87
CA GLU A 105 6.38 7.14 -8.09
C GLU A 105 7.08 7.72 -9.32
N ARG A 106 7.51 8.99 -9.26
CA ARG A 106 8.24 9.63 -10.34
C ARG A 106 9.53 8.87 -10.67
N ASP A 107 10.31 8.49 -9.66
CA ASP A 107 11.59 7.81 -9.88
C ASP A 107 11.45 6.40 -10.46
N VAL A 108 10.29 5.74 -10.30
CA VAL A 108 10.08 4.40 -10.88
C VAL A 108 9.39 4.41 -12.23
N VAL A 109 8.70 5.50 -12.59
CA VAL A 109 7.95 5.62 -13.86
C VAL A 109 8.87 5.93 -15.04
N ASP A 110 9.92 6.72 -14.82
CA ASP A 110 10.81 7.13 -15.90
C ASP A 110 11.51 5.92 -16.56
N SER A 111 11.85 6.09 -17.85
CA SER A 111 12.51 5.03 -18.64
C SER A 111 13.75 4.47 -17.93
N LEU A 112 14.54 5.35 -17.31
CA LEU A 112 15.58 5.01 -16.36
C LEU A 112 15.09 5.34 -14.95
N PRO A 113 15.38 4.49 -13.96
CA PRO A 113 15.03 4.79 -12.59
C PRO A 113 15.76 6.06 -12.13
N GLY A 114 15.08 6.91 -11.39
CA GLY A 114 15.68 8.14 -10.84
C GLY A 114 16.82 7.83 -9.87
N ASP A 115 17.79 8.74 -9.77
CA ASP A 115 18.98 8.57 -8.93
C ASP A 115 18.60 8.17 -7.49
N ARG A 116 17.56 8.78 -6.92
CA ARG A 116 17.14 8.53 -5.54
C ARG A 116 16.67 7.09 -5.32
N VAL A 117 15.92 6.49 -6.24
CA VAL A 117 15.51 5.08 -6.10
C VAL A 117 16.67 4.12 -6.33
N GLU A 118 17.63 4.45 -7.21
CA GLU A 118 18.84 3.66 -7.41
C GLU A 118 19.75 3.67 -6.16
N HIS A 119 19.94 4.84 -5.54
CA HIS A 119 20.67 4.96 -4.28
C HIS A 119 19.96 4.21 -3.15
N PHE A 120 18.62 4.25 -3.11
CA PHE A 120 17.84 3.48 -2.15
C PHE A 120 18.00 1.97 -2.35
N LEU A 121 17.97 1.47 -3.61
CA LEU A 121 18.26 0.08 -3.94
C LEU A 121 19.65 -0.35 -3.42
N CYS A 122 20.68 0.47 -3.66
CA CYS A 122 22.03 0.19 -3.19
C CYS A 122 22.09 0.10 -1.65
N ALA A 123 21.45 1.05 -0.97
CA ALA A 123 21.40 1.06 0.49
C ALA A 123 20.63 -0.14 1.06
N LEU A 124 19.52 -0.53 0.42
CA LEU A 124 18.77 -1.75 0.76
C LEU A 124 19.62 -3.01 0.60
N LEU A 125 20.39 -3.14 -0.47
CA LEU A 125 21.27 -4.29 -0.68
C LEU A 125 22.38 -4.34 0.37
N GLY A 126 22.95 -3.19 0.74
CA GLY A 126 23.88 -3.09 1.86
C GLY A 126 23.28 -3.58 3.18
N LEU A 127 22.05 -3.12 3.47
CA LEU A 127 21.29 -3.47 4.67
C LEU A 127 20.92 -4.96 4.72
N LEU A 128 20.41 -5.50 3.61
CA LEU A 128 19.99 -6.89 3.45
C LEU A 128 21.16 -7.87 3.60
N LEU A 129 22.25 -7.59 2.90
CA LEU A 129 23.42 -8.46 2.86
C LEU A 129 24.38 -8.22 4.04
N ASN A 130 24.00 -7.38 5.01
CA ASN A 130 24.79 -6.98 6.16
C ASN A 130 26.23 -6.54 5.77
N ARG A 131 26.36 -5.79 4.68
CA ARG A 131 27.67 -5.39 4.15
C ARG A 131 28.29 -4.30 5.01
N LYS A 132 29.61 -4.39 5.21
CA LYS A 132 30.40 -3.31 5.81
C LYS A 132 30.73 -2.19 4.83
N GLN A 133 30.80 -2.50 3.54
CA GLN A 133 31.08 -1.56 2.48
C GLN A 133 29.82 -1.27 1.67
N ASP A 134 29.54 0.02 1.49
CA ASP A 134 28.39 0.50 0.75
C ASP A 134 28.40 -0.01 -0.70
N VAL A 135 27.22 -0.42 -1.16
CA VAL A 135 26.95 -0.70 -2.57
C VAL A 135 26.81 0.64 -3.28
N LYS A 136 27.39 0.77 -4.48
CA LYS A 136 27.38 2.02 -5.25
C LYS A 136 26.40 1.95 -6.43
N PRO A 137 25.76 3.08 -6.80
CA PRO A 137 25.02 3.21 -8.06
C PRO A 137 25.87 2.74 -9.24
N GLY A 138 25.23 2.12 -10.24
CA GLY A 138 25.89 1.48 -11.39
C GLY A 138 26.70 0.20 -11.09
N HIS A 139 26.92 -0.15 -9.81
CA HIS A 139 27.77 -1.29 -9.42
C HIS A 139 27.06 -2.27 -8.45
N TYR A 140 25.72 -2.25 -8.41
CA TYR A 140 24.94 -3.11 -7.53
C TYR A 140 24.55 -4.47 -8.12
N GLY A 141 24.79 -4.70 -9.42
CA GLY A 141 24.31 -5.91 -10.13
C GLY A 141 24.67 -7.21 -9.43
N ARG A 142 25.93 -7.37 -9.04
CA ARG A 142 26.37 -8.58 -8.31
C ARG A 142 25.70 -8.74 -6.95
N ALA A 143 25.59 -7.65 -6.19
CA ALA A 143 24.92 -7.67 -4.89
C ALA A 143 23.43 -8.02 -5.04
N LEU A 144 22.78 -7.54 -6.09
CA LEU A 144 21.39 -7.85 -6.39
C LEU A 144 21.20 -9.33 -6.78
N GLU A 145 22.07 -9.87 -7.62
CA GLU A 145 22.08 -11.30 -7.96
C GLU A 145 22.27 -12.18 -6.71
N ASP A 146 23.25 -11.85 -5.86
CA ASP A 146 23.54 -12.59 -4.63
C ASP A 146 22.34 -12.54 -3.65
N ALA A 147 21.68 -11.38 -3.53
CA ALA A 147 20.47 -11.21 -2.72
C ALA A 147 19.31 -12.08 -3.22
N ILE A 148 19.05 -12.06 -4.53
CA ILE A 148 17.97 -12.85 -5.15
C ILE A 148 18.23 -14.36 -5.02
N ALA A 149 19.47 -14.79 -5.29
CA ALA A 149 19.84 -16.20 -5.24
C ALA A 149 19.76 -16.78 -3.82
N SER A 150 20.19 -16.02 -2.81
CA SER A 150 20.15 -16.45 -1.40
C SER A 150 18.74 -16.60 -0.83
N HIS A 151 17.74 -15.98 -1.46
CA HIS A 151 16.34 -15.99 -0.99
C HIS A 151 15.39 -16.73 -1.96
N LYS A 152 15.92 -17.66 -2.76
CA LYS A 152 15.13 -18.41 -3.76
C LYS A 152 13.86 -19.06 -3.22
N ASN A 153 13.92 -19.60 -2.00
CA ASN A 153 12.78 -20.24 -1.34
C ASN A 153 11.71 -19.26 -0.84
N GLN A 154 11.97 -17.96 -0.91
CA GLN A 154 11.10 -16.87 -0.47
C GLN A 154 10.74 -15.92 -1.63
N TRP A 155 10.90 -16.38 -2.87
CA TRP A 155 10.51 -15.59 -4.04
C TRP A 155 9.00 -15.33 -4.04
N PRO A 156 8.57 -14.11 -4.38
CA PRO A 156 7.16 -13.80 -4.55
C PRO A 156 6.52 -14.70 -5.61
N SER A 157 5.26 -15.09 -5.40
CA SER A 157 4.48 -15.83 -6.41
C SER A 157 4.36 -15.08 -7.74
N ALA A 158 4.39 -13.75 -7.70
CA ALA A 158 4.39 -12.88 -8.88
C ALA A 158 5.58 -13.12 -9.83
N TRP A 159 6.63 -13.81 -9.37
CA TRP A 159 7.81 -14.12 -10.19
C TRP A 159 7.72 -15.50 -10.87
N GLU A 160 6.70 -16.31 -10.58
CA GLU A 160 6.48 -17.62 -11.21
C GLU A 160 7.75 -18.52 -11.22
N ASP A 161 8.46 -18.56 -10.08
CA ASP A 161 9.73 -19.29 -9.91
C ASP A 161 10.87 -18.89 -10.87
N LYS A 162 10.77 -17.71 -11.49
CA LYS A 162 11.80 -17.13 -12.37
C LYS A 162 12.46 -15.93 -11.71
N SER A 163 13.77 -15.79 -11.92
CA SER A 163 14.47 -14.59 -11.45
C SER A 163 13.99 -13.36 -12.24
N PRO A 164 13.74 -12.22 -11.59
CA PRO A 164 13.43 -10.96 -12.28
C PRO A 164 14.62 -10.42 -13.08
N LEU A 165 15.82 -10.99 -12.90
CA LEU A 165 17.02 -10.69 -13.69
C LEU A 165 17.28 -11.68 -14.84
N SER A 166 16.35 -12.60 -15.09
CA SER A 166 16.49 -13.57 -16.17
C SER A 166 16.57 -12.88 -17.55
N GLY A 167 17.27 -13.49 -18.50
CA GLY A 167 17.42 -12.93 -19.85
C GLY A 167 18.27 -11.66 -19.94
N GLY A 168 19.08 -11.34 -18.92
CA GLY A 168 19.89 -10.12 -18.89
C GLY A 168 19.09 -8.88 -18.46
N ALA A 169 17.89 -9.06 -17.91
CA ALA A 169 17.13 -7.97 -17.31
C ALA A 169 17.88 -7.36 -16.13
N THR A 170 17.80 -6.05 -16.00
CA THR A 170 18.36 -5.27 -14.91
C THR A 170 17.26 -4.44 -14.26
N PHE A 171 17.53 -3.86 -13.09
CA PHE A 171 16.59 -2.91 -12.48
C PHE A 171 16.17 -1.77 -13.43
N ASN A 172 17.08 -1.35 -14.30
CA ASN A 172 16.83 -0.26 -15.24
C ASN A 172 15.87 -0.68 -16.36
N SER A 173 15.87 -1.96 -16.76
CA SER A 173 15.00 -2.46 -17.83
C SER A 173 13.62 -2.93 -17.34
N MET A 174 13.41 -3.00 -16.02
CA MET A 174 12.13 -3.41 -15.43
C MET A 174 11.03 -2.36 -15.63
N ALA A 175 9.79 -2.82 -15.75
CA ALA A 175 8.62 -1.95 -15.73
C ALA A 175 8.41 -1.32 -14.33
N PRO A 176 7.70 -0.18 -14.21
CA PRO A 176 7.54 0.51 -12.92
C PRO A 176 6.97 -0.38 -11.80
N ALA A 177 5.97 -1.21 -12.08
CA ALA A 177 5.40 -2.13 -11.11
C ALA A 177 6.39 -3.22 -10.67
N GLU A 178 7.20 -3.75 -11.59
CA GLU A 178 8.22 -4.75 -11.29
C GLU A 178 9.33 -4.16 -10.41
N ARG A 179 9.74 -2.90 -10.67
CA ARG A 179 10.68 -2.16 -9.81
C ARG A 179 10.16 -2.07 -8.37
N LEU A 180 8.90 -1.70 -8.20
CA LEU A 180 8.26 -1.62 -6.87
C LEU A 180 8.19 -2.99 -6.19
N THR A 181 7.76 -4.03 -6.90
CA THR A 181 7.71 -5.39 -6.37
C THR A 181 9.08 -5.90 -5.95
N LEU A 182 10.14 -5.61 -6.72
CA LEU A 182 11.51 -5.95 -6.34
C LEU A 182 11.93 -5.22 -5.06
N LEU A 183 11.75 -3.90 -4.98
CA LEU A 183 12.11 -3.11 -3.80
C LEU A 183 11.37 -3.59 -2.54
N ARG A 184 10.06 -3.82 -2.64
CA ARG A 184 9.26 -4.40 -1.57
C ARG A 184 9.80 -5.76 -1.12
N THR A 185 10.14 -6.63 -2.07
CA THR A 185 10.68 -7.97 -1.78
C THR A 185 12.00 -7.88 -1.02
N LEU A 186 12.92 -7.02 -1.46
CA LEU A 186 14.19 -6.78 -0.78
C LEU A 186 14.00 -6.24 0.65
N ILE A 187 13.01 -5.36 0.86
CA ILE A 187 12.65 -4.87 2.19
C ILE A 187 12.15 -6.01 3.08
N ILE A 188 11.25 -6.86 2.59
CA ILE A 188 10.74 -8.00 3.37
C ILE A 188 11.88 -8.92 3.80
N TRP A 189 12.80 -9.25 2.89
CA TRP A 189 13.99 -10.03 3.23
C TRP A 189 14.90 -9.30 4.23
N SER A 190 15.03 -7.97 4.12
CA SER A 190 15.80 -7.16 5.07
C SER A 190 15.18 -7.20 6.46
N MET A 191 13.85 -7.14 6.56
CA MET A 191 13.15 -7.26 7.84
C MET A 191 13.36 -8.63 8.51
N ALA A 192 13.57 -9.68 7.73
CA ALA A 192 13.81 -11.03 8.24
C ALA A 192 15.29 -11.30 8.59
N SER A 193 16.24 -10.76 7.82
CA SER A 193 17.65 -11.18 7.85
C SER A 193 18.66 -10.10 8.23
N SER A 194 18.29 -8.82 8.19
CA SER A 194 19.22 -7.73 8.54
C SER A 194 19.43 -7.65 10.05
N GLU A 195 20.69 -7.72 10.47
CA GLU A 195 21.08 -7.61 11.88
C GLU A 195 20.76 -6.21 12.43
N THR A 196 20.98 -5.17 11.61
CA THR A 196 20.66 -3.79 11.94
C THR A 196 19.16 -3.62 12.18
N VAL A 197 18.31 -4.06 11.25
CA VAL A 197 16.85 -3.97 11.40
C VAL A 197 16.38 -4.74 12.63
N LYS A 198 16.87 -5.96 12.83
CA LYS A 198 16.56 -6.78 14.00
C LYS A 198 16.94 -6.09 15.31
N SER A 199 18.11 -5.47 15.37
CA SER A 199 18.58 -4.70 16.53
C SER A 199 17.65 -3.51 16.83
N LEU A 200 17.28 -2.76 15.79
CA LEU A 200 16.39 -1.60 15.91
C LEU A 200 14.97 -1.98 16.37
N ILE A 201 14.43 -3.09 15.84
CA ILE A 201 13.15 -3.65 16.32
C ILE A 201 13.28 -4.04 17.79
N ASN A 202 14.28 -4.86 18.14
CA ASN A 202 14.50 -5.28 19.52
C ASN A 202 14.60 -4.10 20.49
N GLN A 203 15.28 -3.03 20.08
CA GLN A 203 15.39 -1.80 20.86
C GLN A 203 14.04 -1.11 21.06
N SER A 204 13.21 -0.99 20.03
CA SER A 204 11.88 -0.40 20.13
C SER A 204 10.99 -1.13 21.15
N TYR A 205 11.12 -2.45 21.23
CA TYR A 205 10.34 -3.30 22.14
C TYR A 205 10.96 -3.49 23.53
N LYS A 206 12.05 -2.80 23.89
CA LYS A 206 12.68 -2.98 25.22
C LYS A 206 11.81 -2.47 26.38
N MET A 207 11.01 -1.43 26.17
CA MET A 207 10.32 -0.72 27.25
C MET A 207 8.83 -1.03 27.37
N ASN A 208 8.13 -1.33 26.26
CA ASN A 208 6.68 -1.50 26.25
C ASN A 208 6.29 -2.66 25.32
N ARG A 209 6.32 -3.90 25.79
CA ARG A 209 5.72 -5.01 25.02
C ARG A 209 4.22 -5.05 25.30
N GLN A 210 3.42 -4.57 24.36
CA GLN A 210 1.96 -4.70 24.38
C GLN A 210 1.53 -5.52 23.16
N GLU A 211 0.38 -6.22 23.25
CA GLU A 211 -0.09 -7.13 22.20
C GLU A 211 -0.52 -6.42 20.90
N ASP A 212 -0.91 -5.16 20.97
CA ASP A 212 -1.49 -4.42 19.84
C ASP A 212 -0.48 -3.48 19.11
N ASP A 213 0.79 -3.53 19.51
CA ASP A 213 1.86 -2.65 19.03
C ASP A 213 1.53 -1.15 19.11
N TYR A 214 0.52 -0.78 19.91
CA TYR A 214 0.10 0.61 20.03
C TYR A 214 1.18 1.39 20.79
N GLY A 215 1.63 2.49 20.19
CA GLY A 215 2.73 3.29 20.75
C GLY A 215 4.14 2.76 20.47
N GLN A 216 4.30 1.68 19.69
CA GLN A 216 5.63 1.30 19.21
C GLN A 216 6.13 2.32 18.17
N PRO A 217 7.33 2.91 18.34
CA PRO A 217 7.82 3.97 17.44
C PRO A 217 7.88 3.56 15.96
N ARG A 218 8.14 2.28 15.69
CA ARG A 218 8.30 1.72 14.34
C ARG A 218 7.02 1.10 13.80
N SER A 219 5.97 0.99 14.62
CA SER A 219 4.67 0.48 14.17
C SER A 219 3.96 1.53 13.33
N VAL A 220 3.36 1.08 12.24
CA VAL A 220 2.52 1.91 11.37
C VAL A 220 1.08 1.69 11.79
N GLN A 221 0.44 2.76 12.25
CA GLN A 221 -0.94 2.73 12.70
C GLN A 221 -1.87 3.40 11.68
N PRO A 222 -3.10 2.89 11.50
CA PRO A 222 -4.12 3.59 10.74
C PRO A 222 -4.34 4.98 11.33
N TRP A 223 -4.42 5.98 10.46
CA TRP A 223 -4.73 7.35 10.84
C TRP A 223 -6.16 7.47 11.40
N GLY A 224 -7.07 6.67 10.81
CA GLY A 224 -8.43 6.49 11.29
C GLY A 224 -9.22 5.51 10.41
N SER A 225 -10.52 5.50 10.62
CA SER A 225 -11.44 4.69 9.82
C SER A 225 -12.75 5.41 9.58
N ASP A 226 -13.47 5.00 8.55
CA ASP A 226 -14.80 5.50 8.24
C ASP A 226 -15.90 4.57 8.79
N SER A 227 -17.17 4.85 8.48
CA SER A 227 -18.29 4.03 8.97
C SER A 227 -18.32 2.61 8.41
N ASP A 228 -17.67 2.39 7.27
CA ASP A 228 -17.54 1.09 6.61
C ASP A 228 -16.35 0.27 7.15
N ARG A 229 -15.68 0.76 8.21
CA ARG A 229 -14.48 0.16 8.81
C ARG A 229 -13.29 0.08 7.85
N ARG A 230 -13.27 0.88 6.79
CA ARG A 230 -12.10 1.05 5.92
C ARG A 230 -11.04 1.84 6.68
N ARG A 231 -9.77 1.46 6.52
CA ARG A 231 -8.66 2.08 7.26
C ARG A 231 -7.97 3.09 6.35
N TYR A 232 -7.68 4.27 6.91
CA TYR A 232 -6.97 5.33 6.20
C TYR A 232 -5.57 5.45 6.78
N PHE A 233 -4.58 5.61 5.91
CA PHE A 233 -3.17 5.75 6.27
C PHE A 233 -2.63 7.02 5.65
N LEU A 234 -2.13 7.93 6.49
CA LEU A 234 -1.31 9.03 6.03
C LEU A 234 0.11 8.50 5.84
N VAL A 235 0.61 8.56 4.62
CA VAL A 235 1.95 8.08 4.26
C VAL A 235 2.79 9.28 3.84
N GLU A 236 3.90 9.49 4.53
CA GLU A 236 4.87 10.55 4.27
C GLU A 236 6.29 10.02 4.57
N GLY A 237 7.29 10.59 3.89
CA GLY A 237 8.69 10.42 4.23
C GLY A 237 9.10 11.27 5.44
N GLN A 238 10.39 11.61 5.54
CA GLN A 238 10.90 12.60 6.50
C GLN A 238 11.19 13.90 5.74
N ASP A 239 11.55 14.97 6.45
CA ASP A 239 11.97 16.26 5.87
C ASP A 239 10.94 16.86 4.89
N ASP A 240 9.67 16.91 5.31
CA ASP A 240 8.56 17.54 4.58
C ASP A 240 8.35 17.05 3.13
N THR A 241 8.74 15.80 2.84
CA THR A 241 8.40 15.14 1.57
C THR A 241 6.89 15.10 1.32
N HIS A 242 6.48 14.97 0.06
CA HIS A 242 5.07 14.85 -0.30
C HIS A 242 4.39 13.68 0.43
N PHE A 243 3.13 13.88 0.79
CA PHE A 243 2.32 12.89 1.47
C PHE A 243 1.29 12.28 0.52
N ARG A 244 0.79 11.10 0.88
CA ARG A 244 -0.41 10.52 0.25
C ARG A 244 -1.25 9.82 1.30
N VAL A 245 -2.56 9.99 1.18
CA VAL A 245 -3.54 9.24 1.97
C VAL A 245 -3.99 8.03 1.18
N TYR A 246 -3.77 6.86 1.77
CA TYR A 246 -4.26 5.61 1.26
C TYR A 246 -5.47 5.13 2.05
N ARG A 247 -6.44 4.55 1.34
CA ARG A 247 -7.59 3.85 1.93
C ARG A 247 -7.49 2.37 1.65
N GLU A 248 -7.34 1.58 2.69
CA GLU A 248 -7.44 0.13 2.66
C GLU A 248 -8.90 -0.30 2.81
N SER A 249 -9.32 -1.31 2.03
CA SER A 249 -10.62 -1.96 2.21
C SER A 249 -10.77 -2.60 3.60
N ASN A 250 -11.97 -3.08 3.93
CA ASN A 250 -12.24 -3.68 5.23
C ASN A 250 -11.28 -4.87 5.48
N PRO A 251 -10.47 -4.85 6.56
CA PRO A 251 -9.48 -5.89 6.85
C PRO A 251 -10.06 -7.30 7.05
N ALA A 252 -11.37 -7.38 7.35
CA ALA A 252 -12.10 -8.63 7.49
C ALA A 252 -12.47 -9.29 6.14
N GLY A 253 -12.29 -8.59 5.02
CA GLY A 253 -12.52 -9.14 3.68
C GLY A 253 -11.38 -10.05 3.22
N MET A 254 -11.67 -10.96 2.28
CA MET A 254 -10.69 -11.89 1.70
C MET A 254 -9.60 -11.18 0.88
N LYS A 255 -9.96 -10.11 0.15
CA LYS A 255 -9.04 -9.30 -0.64
C LYS A 255 -8.93 -7.89 -0.04
N ARG A 256 -7.71 -7.53 0.34
CA ARG A 256 -7.38 -6.18 0.81
C ARG A 256 -6.89 -5.35 -0.36
N THR A 257 -7.62 -4.30 -0.70
CA THR A 257 -7.28 -3.35 -1.77
C THR A 257 -6.89 -2.03 -1.15
N TRP A 258 -5.86 -1.40 -1.71
CA TRP A 258 -5.41 -0.07 -1.32
C TRP A 258 -5.74 0.90 -2.46
N TRP A 259 -6.22 2.08 -2.10
CA TRP A 259 -6.59 3.15 -3.03
C TRP A 259 -5.94 4.45 -2.60
N SER A 260 -5.30 5.15 -3.52
CA SER A 260 -4.90 6.54 -3.32
C SER A 260 -6.16 7.40 -3.31
N VAL A 261 -6.41 8.12 -2.21
CA VAL A 261 -7.63 8.94 -2.04
C VAL A 261 -7.37 10.43 -1.88
N ALA A 262 -6.12 10.81 -1.59
CA ALA A 262 -5.65 12.19 -1.62
C ALA A 262 -4.12 12.24 -1.70
N GLY A 263 -3.55 13.02 -2.61
CA GLY A 263 -2.12 13.29 -2.75
C GLY A 263 -1.76 14.78 -2.72
N THR A 264 -2.74 15.67 -2.55
CA THR A 264 -2.55 17.13 -2.43
C THR A 264 -3.36 17.68 -1.26
N ILE A 265 -3.03 18.90 -0.82
CA ILE A 265 -3.75 19.58 0.26
C ILE A 265 -5.23 19.79 -0.11
N ASP A 266 -5.53 20.14 -1.36
CA ASP A 266 -6.90 20.33 -1.83
C ASP A 266 -7.70 19.03 -1.85
N GLU A 267 -7.11 17.94 -2.34
CA GLU A 267 -7.74 16.62 -2.28
C GLU A 267 -7.96 16.17 -0.84
N LEU A 268 -7.04 16.51 0.07
CA LEU A 268 -7.14 16.22 1.49
C LEU A 268 -8.29 17.00 2.15
N LYS A 269 -8.47 18.29 1.82
CA LYS A 269 -9.62 19.12 2.23
C LYS A 269 -10.93 18.52 1.74
N ILE A 270 -10.97 18.07 0.48
CA ILE A 270 -12.14 17.40 -0.11
C ILE A 270 -12.45 16.08 0.62
N LEU A 271 -11.42 15.29 0.96
CA LEU A 271 -11.58 14.04 1.69
C LEU A 271 -12.15 14.28 3.10
N ALA A 272 -11.66 15.28 3.83
CA ALA A 272 -12.18 15.65 5.14
C ALA A 272 -13.67 16.00 5.06
N GLN A 273 -14.06 16.86 4.10
CA GLN A 273 -15.46 17.22 3.88
C GLN A 273 -16.33 15.99 3.53
N LYS A 274 -15.84 15.07 2.69
CA LYS A 274 -16.57 13.83 2.36
C LYS A 274 -16.80 12.97 3.60
N LEU A 275 -15.79 12.80 4.46
CA LEU A 275 -15.90 12.02 5.70
C LEU A 275 -16.87 12.66 6.70
N GLU A 276 -16.89 13.99 6.78
CA GLU A 276 -17.79 14.69 7.70
C GLU A 276 -19.23 14.77 7.20
N ALA A 277 -19.44 15.13 5.93
CA ALA A 277 -20.76 15.43 5.39
C ALA A 277 -21.46 14.21 4.76
N LYS A 278 -20.74 13.34 4.06
CA LYS A 278 -21.34 12.19 3.35
C LYS A 278 -21.38 10.93 4.19
N ASP A 279 -20.27 10.61 4.87
CA ASP A 279 -20.25 9.47 5.80
C ASP A 279 -20.93 9.86 7.12
N GLY A 280 -20.41 10.88 7.81
CA GLY A 280 -21.03 11.46 9.00
C GLY A 280 -20.99 10.60 10.27
N GLY A 281 -20.41 9.39 10.21
CA GLY A 281 -20.25 8.54 11.39
C GLY A 281 -19.20 9.06 12.36
N LYS A 282 -19.28 8.63 13.63
CA LYS A 282 -18.40 9.09 14.71
C LYS A 282 -16.91 8.92 14.37
N LYS A 283 -16.52 7.78 13.77
CA LYS A 283 -15.14 7.50 13.37
C LYS A 283 -14.70 8.35 12.17
N ALA A 284 -15.58 8.49 11.16
CA ALA A 284 -15.31 9.32 9.99
C ALA A 284 -15.15 10.80 10.36
N LYS A 285 -16.00 11.34 11.24
CA LYS A 285 -15.87 12.70 11.77
C LYS A 285 -14.58 12.89 12.56
N ALA A 286 -14.20 11.92 13.40
CA ALA A 286 -12.92 11.98 14.11
C ALA A 286 -11.72 11.98 13.15
N LEU A 287 -11.76 11.18 12.07
CA LEU A 287 -10.75 11.19 11.03
C LEU A 287 -10.74 12.54 10.27
N SER A 288 -11.90 13.09 9.92
CA SER A 288 -11.99 14.44 9.30
C SER A 288 -11.29 15.50 10.16
N GLN A 289 -11.57 15.54 11.47
CA GLN A 289 -10.94 16.49 12.37
C GLN A 289 -9.42 16.30 12.46
N LYS A 290 -8.93 15.05 12.48
CA LYS A 290 -7.48 14.77 12.40
C LYS A 290 -6.88 15.27 11.09
N ILE A 291 -7.57 15.08 9.97
CA ILE A 291 -7.13 15.58 8.66
C ILE A 291 -6.99 17.11 8.71
N LEU A 292 -8.03 17.81 9.16
CA LEU A 292 -8.01 19.27 9.24
C LEU A 292 -6.90 19.79 10.16
N SER A 293 -6.58 19.08 11.23
CA SER A 293 -5.53 19.47 12.17
C SER A 293 -4.11 19.42 11.60
N VAL A 294 -3.85 18.61 10.56
CA VAL A 294 -2.50 18.50 9.96
C VAL A 294 -2.30 19.41 8.76
N ILE A 295 -3.37 19.96 8.18
CA ILE A 295 -3.30 20.83 6.99
C ILE A 295 -2.33 22.01 7.20
N PRO A 296 -2.36 22.75 8.32
CA PRO A 296 -1.46 23.89 8.51
C PRO A 296 0.03 23.49 8.43
N ARG A 297 0.38 22.27 8.86
CA ARG A 297 1.76 21.75 8.75
C ARG A 297 2.13 21.52 7.29
N PHE A 298 1.22 20.97 6.49
CA PHE A 298 1.47 20.73 5.07
C PHE A 298 1.58 22.03 4.28
N GLU A 299 0.73 23.01 4.57
CA GLU A 299 0.78 24.34 3.93
C GLU A 299 2.14 25.02 4.21
N ALA A 300 2.62 24.97 5.47
CA ALA A 300 3.93 25.50 5.83
C ALA A 300 5.09 24.76 5.14
N GLY A 301 4.99 23.43 4.96
CA GLY A 301 6.01 22.65 4.27
C GLY A 301 6.10 22.96 2.76
N GLU A 302 4.98 23.22 2.11
CA GLU A 302 4.94 23.62 0.69
C GLU A 302 5.54 25.03 0.49
N GLU A 303 5.28 25.98 1.39
CA GLU A 303 5.86 27.33 1.36
C GLU A 303 7.40 27.29 1.45
N VAL A 304 7.95 26.52 2.40
CA VAL A 304 9.41 26.39 2.57
C VAL A 304 10.06 25.72 1.35
N SER A 305 9.41 24.71 0.77
CA SER A 305 9.89 24.02 -0.42
C SER A 305 9.93 24.94 -1.64
N PHE A 306 8.94 25.82 -1.77
CA PHE A 306 8.89 26.83 -2.83
C PHE A 306 10.04 27.84 -2.69
N ASP A 307 10.25 28.40 -1.49
CA ASP A 307 11.32 29.35 -1.23
C ASP A 307 12.72 28.76 -1.51
N GLN A 308 12.98 27.51 -1.12
CA GLN A 308 14.26 26.84 -1.40
C GLN A 308 14.49 26.58 -2.90
N THR A 309 13.41 26.33 -3.64
CA THR A 309 13.48 26.10 -5.09
C THR A 309 13.76 27.40 -5.84
N GLU A 310 13.18 28.53 -5.41
CA GLU A 310 13.47 29.85 -6.00
C GLU A 310 14.86 30.37 -5.64
N LEU A 311 15.38 30.04 -4.45
CA LEU A 311 16.71 30.46 -3.98
C LEU A 311 17.87 29.62 -4.53
N SER A 312 17.62 28.52 -5.25
CA SER A 312 18.67 27.74 -5.91
C SER A 312 19.04 28.36 -7.28
N PRO A 313 20.19 29.04 -7.43
CA PRO A 313 20.59 29.59 -8.71
C PRO A 313 20.78 28.45 -9.70
N ARG A 314 20.08 28.51 -10.85
CA ARG A 314 20.28 27.63 -12.01
C ARG A 314 21.77 27.60 -12.34
N ARG A 315 22.48 26.56 -11.89
CA ARG A 315 23.89 26.34 -12.24
C ARG A 315 23.96 26.12 -13.75
N HIS A 316 24.26 27.18 -14.49
CA HIS A 316 24.74 27.10 -15.86
C HIS A 316 25.96 26.18 -15.87
N ARG A 317 25.86 25.06 -16.60
CA ARG A 317 27.04 24.30 -17.01
C ARG A 317 27.81 25.15 -18.02
N PRO A 318 29.10 25.45 -17.83
CA PRO A 318 29.93 25.81 -18.96
C PRO A 318 30.16 24.52 -19.78
N HIS A 319 29.79 24.54 -21.05
CA HIS A 319 30.20 23.53 -22.00
C HIS A 319 31.70 23.71 -22.31
N PRO A 320 32.46 22.61 -22.48
CA PRO A 320 33.84 22.67 -22.97
C PRO A 320 33.91 23.08 -24.44
#